data_AF-A0A0D3IAN9-F1
#
_entry.id   AF-A0A0D3IAN9-F1
#
_cell.length_a   1.000
_cell.length_b   1.000
_cell.length_c   1.000
_cell.angle_alpha   90.00
_cell.angle_beta   90.00
_cell.angle_gamma   90.00
#
_symmetry.space_group_name_H-M   'P 1'
#
loop_
_entity.id
_entity.type
_entity.pdbx_description
1 polymer ?
#
loop_
_entity_poly.entity_id
_entity_poly.type
_entity_poly.pdbx_seq_one_letter_code
_entity_poly.pdbx_strand_id
1 'polypeptide(L)'
;MATEDKDTLVVRRQTTGDALHSLLSDLFEEVRHECSGSVADYIPQLAQADPALFGVAFCDVHGRISAVGDSRATYCLQSTSKPLNYCLARNLQAAGRGAPVHEHVGFEPSGRAFNEFCLNAQGLPHNPLINAGAIIVASLIEPAKEPAARFDEVIGFYRRLSGGGAGNIGFDNGVFLSEKHHADRNVALAYHMRQHGAFDGYPTPSQLQDHLDLYFQTCSVTINSEVGAVMAATLANHGTCPTSGEAVVSPYIVKDVLSIMHGCGMYDFSGQFGFTVGLPAKSGVSGAVMLVVPGVGGFCIYSPRLDEHGNSVRGLAFC
;
A
#
# COMPACT_ATOMS: atom_id res chain seq x y z
N MET A 1 11.80 -23.44 35.30
CA MET A 1 11.25 -22.46 34.34
C MET A 1 11.22 -21.13 35.06
N ALA A 2 12.18 -20.25 34.75
CA ALA A 2 12.33 -18.97 35.42
C ALA A 2 11.19 -18.03 34.99
N THR A 3 10.40 -17.60 35.95
CA THR A 3 9.50 -16.45 35.80
C THR A 3 10.37 -15.21 35.68
N GLU A 4 10.56 -14.71 34.45
CA GLU A 4 11.14 -13.37 34.27
C GLU A 4 10.23 -12.34 34.95
N ASP A 5 10.83 -11.50 35.79
CA ASP A 5 10.15 -10.53 36.60
C ASP A 5 9.52 -9.42 35.73
N LYS A 6 8.29 -9.01 36.04
CA LYS A 6 7.52 -8.04 35.24
C LYS A 6 8.22 -6.70 35.12
N ASP A 7 8.92 -6.28 36.18
CA ASP A 7 9.65 -5.01 36.19
C ASP A 7 10.89 -5.07 35.29
N THR A 8 11.54 -6.22 35.19
CA THR A 8 12.68 -6.42 34.28
C THR A 8 12.23 -6.41 32.82
N LEU A 9 11.05 -6.97 32.52
CA LEU A 9 10.42 -6.92 31.19
C LEU A 9 10.01 -5.50 30.78
N VAL A 10 9.48 -4.70 31.72
CA VAL A 10 9.11 -3.29 31.46
C VAL A 10 10.35 -2.45 31.17
N VAL A 11 11.40 -2.56 32.00
CA VAL A 11 12.65 -1.81 31.82
C VAL A 11 13.33 -2.19 30.50
N ARG A 12 13.44 -3.48 30.16
CA ARG A 12 13.98 -3.93 28.85
C ARG A 12 13.17 -3.41 27.67
N ARG A 13 11.83 -3.43 27.77
CA ARG A 13 10.94 -2.91 26.72
C ARG A 13 11.12 -1.41 26.52
N GLN A 14 11.32 -0.65 27.60
CA GLN A 14 11.54 0.79 27.54
C GLN A 14 12.90 1.13 26.90
N THR A 15 13.98 0.47 27.33
CA THR A 15 15.32 0.65 26.74
C THR A 15 15.39 0.27 25.26
N THR A 16 14.63 -0.74 24.84
CA THR A 16 14.57 -1.15 23.42
C THR A 16 13.78 -0.14 22.59
N GLY A 17 12.75 0.50 23.16
CA GLY A 17 11.99 1.56 22.49
C GLY A 17 12.84 2.81 22.24
N ASP A 18 13.61 3.23 23.25
CA ASP A 18 14.50 4.40 23.16
C ASP A 18 15.63 4.17 22.15
N ALA A 19 16.23 2.96 22.13
CA ALA A 19 17.27 2.61 21.16
C ALA A 19 16.75 2.60 19.71
N LEU A 20 15.54 2.09 19.49
CA LEU A 20 14.90 2.09 18.18
C LEU A 20 14.56 3.50 17.70
N HIS A 21 14.05 4.37 18.58
CA HIS A 21 13.79 5.76 18.24
C HIS A 21 15.09 6.52 17.89
N SER A 22 16.18 6.23 18.61
CA SER A 22 17.50 6.78 18.28
C SER A 22 17.96 6.34 16.89
N LEU A 23 17.94 5.03 16.59
CA LEU A 23 18.32 4.52 15.26
C LEU A 23 17.46 5.13 14.15
N LEU A 24 16.14 5.22 14.37
CA LEU A 24 15.21 5.84 13.43
C LEU A 24 15.57 7.31 13.15
N SER A 25 15.95 8.04 14.20
CA SER A 25 16.35 9.44 14.11
C SER A 25 17.69 9.60 13.39
N ASP A 26 18.67 8.73 13.66
CA ASP A 26 19.99 8.76 13.02
C ASP A 26 19.87 8.52 11.50
N LEU A 27 19.12 7.49 11.10
CA LEU A 27 18.86 7.20 9.68
C LEU A 27 18.09 8.34 8.99
N PHE A 28 17.12 8.94 9.69
CA PHE A 28 16.40 10.10 9.18
C PHE A 28 17.32 11.29 8.93
N GLU A 29 18.20 11.60 9.89
CA GLU A 29 19.14 12.72 9.78
C GLU A 29 20.23 12.48 8.72
N GLU A 30 20.61 11.23 8.46
CA GLU A 30 21.56 10.89 7.39
C GLU A 30 21.02 11.26 6.00
N VAL A 31 19.73 11.02 5.76
CA VAL A 31 19.12 11.20 4.43
C VAL A 31 18.27 12.46 4.29
N ARG A 32 17.97 13.20 5.37
CA ARG A 32 17.07 14.36 5.33
C ARG A 32 17.45 15.44 4.32
N HIS A 33 18.75 15.57 4.03
CA HIS A 33 19.34 16.58 3.16
C HIS A 33 19.30 16.19 1.68
N GLU A 34 18.95 14.95 1.36
CA GLU A 34 18.74 14.51 -0.02
C GLU A 34 17.52 15.22 -0.61
N CYS A 35 17.75 16.02 -1.66
CA CYS A 35 16.75 16.89 -2.27
C CYS A 35 16.61 16.67 -3.78
N SER A 36 17.24 15.64 -4.35
CA SER A 36 17.09 15.25 -5.75
C SER A 36 15.69 14.68 -6.04
N GLY A 37 15.42 14.44 -7.31
CA GLY A 37 14.09 14.03 -7.78
C GLY A 37 13.08 15.17 -7.85
N SER A 38 11.86 14.82 -8.25
CA SER A 38 10.77 15.76 -8.52
C SER A 38 9.45 15.27 -7.95
N VAL A 39 8.58 16.19 -7.56
CA VAL A 39 7.20 15.86 -7.18
C VAL A 39 6.43 15.39 -8.42
N ALA A 40 5.51 14.44 -8.25
CA ALA A 40 4.61 14.02 -9.33
C ALA A 40 3.71 15.18 -9.78
N ASP A 41 3.65 15.44 -11.09
CA ASP A 41 2.99 16.61 -11.66
C ASP A 41 1.95 16.29 -12.74
N TYR A 42 1.69 15.00 -13.00
CA TYR A 42 0.72 14.57 -14.02
C TYR A 42 -0.74 14.95 -13.68
N ILE A 43 -1.03 15.23 -12.41
CA ILE A 43 -2.26 15.91 -11.97
C ILE A 43 -1.94 17.13 -11.10
N PRO A 44 -2.74 18.21 -11.20
CA PRO A 44 -2.49 19.46 -10.45
C PRO A 44 -2.39 19.30 -8.94
N GLN A 45 -3.12 18.35 -8.36
CA GLN A 45 -3.20 18.14 -6.91
C GLN A 45 -1.91 17.53 -6.35
N LEU A 46 -1.26 16.63 -7.10
CA LEU A 46 0.04 16.07 -6.68
C LEU A 46 1.16 17.10 -6.83
N ALA A 47 1.10 17.96 -7.86
CA ALA A 47 2.07 19.02 -8.08
C ALA A 47 2.13 20.06 -6.94
N GLN A 48 1.12 20.09 -6.07
CA GLN A 48 1.03 20.98 -4.91
C GLN A 48 1.70 20.41 -3.65
N ALA A 49 2.14 19.15 -3.66
CA ALA A 49 2.79 18.56 -2.50
C ALA A 49 4.10 19.32 -2.17
N ASP A 50 4.29 19.67 -0.89
CA ASP A 50 5.50 20.34 -0.45
C ASP A 50 6.70 19.39 -0.57
N PRO A 51 7.67 19.67 -1.47
CA PRO A 51 8.81 18.79 -1.70
C PRO A 51 9.76 18.66 -0.49
N ALA A 52 9.65 19.53 0.51
CA ALA A 52 10.46 19.49 1.71
C ALA A 52 9.98 18.42 2.72
N LEU A 53 8.70 18.03 2.67
CA LEU A 53 8.12 17.10 3.64
C LEU A 53 8.86 15.76 3.69
N PHE A 54 9.19 15.34 4.90
CA PHE A 54 9.79 14.05 5.17
C PHE A 54 9.34 13.50 6.51
N GLY A 55 8.52 12.46 6.46
CA GLY A 55 8.03 11.77 7.64
C GLY A 55 8.39 10.29 7.59
N VAL A 56 8.80 9.74 8.73
CA VAL A 56 8.98 8.29 8.89
C VAL A 56 8.26 7.86 10.15
N ALA A 57 7.51 6.78 10.05
CA ALA A 57 6.95 6.10 11.22
C ALA A 57 7.21 4.59 11.13
N PHE A 58 7.41 3.99 12.30
CA PHE A 58 7.56 2.57 12.50
C PHE A 58 6.58 2.12 13.59
N CYS A 59 5.90 1.01 13.34
CA CYS A 59 5.08 0.32 14.34
C CYS A 59 5.59 -1.12 14.48
N ASP A 60 5.91 -1.54 15.70
CA ASP A 60 6.29 -2.93 15.94
C ASP A 60 5.08 -3.85 16.08
N VAL A 61 5.32 -5.17 16.08
CA VAL A 61 4.28 -6.18 16.29
C VAL A 61 3.66 -6.16 17.70
N HIS A 62 4.16 -5.31 18.60
CA HIS A 62 3.60 -5.08 19.94
C HIS A 62 2.77 -3.79 20.03
N GLY A 63 2.60 -3.08 18.92
CA GLY A 63 1.77 -1.88 18.82
C GLY A 63 2.47 -0.60 19.27
N ARG A 64 3.79 -0.63 19.53
CA ARG A 64 4.57 0.57 19.85
C ARG A 64 4.89 1.32 18.58
N ILE A 65 4.66 2.63 18.58
CA ILE A 65 4.90 3.51 17.44
C ILE A 65 6.07 4.42 17.77
N SER A 66 7.04 4.50 16.85
CA SER A 66 8.14 5.46 16.86
C SER A 66 8.10 6.23 15.55
N ALA A 67 8.19 7.57 15.61
CA ALA A 67 8.07 8.41 14.43
C ALA A 67 8.99 9.64 14.51
N VAL A 68 9.44 10.11 13.36
CA VAL A 68 10.35 11.25 13.19
C VAL A 68 9.94 12.10 11.99
N GLY A 69 10.29 13.39 12.02
CA GLY A 69 9.97 14.34 10.97
C GLY A 69 8.46 14.63 10.83
N ASP A 70 8.01 14.83 9.60
CA ASP A 70 6.63 15.17 9.23
C ASP A 70 5.71 13.93 9.21
N SER A 71 5.85 12.99 10.15
CA SER A 71 5.13 11.71 10.18
C SER A 71 3.61 11.84 10.22
N ARG A 72 3.10 13.02 10.60
CA ARG A 72 1.68 13.36 10.70
C ARG A 72 1.15 14.16 9.52
N ALA A 73 2.00 14.48 8.53
CA ALA A 73 1.53 15.06 7.28
C ALA A 73 0.55 14.09 6.60
N THR A 74 -0.56 14.62 6.11
CA THR A 74 -1.59 13.85 5.43
C THR A 74 -1.30 13.81 3.94
N TYR A 75 -1.37 12.62 3.35
CA TYR A 75 -1.14 12.39 1.92
C TYR A 75 -2.01 11.25 1.41
N CYS A 76 -2.23 11.21 0.09
CA CYS A 76 -2.95 10.12 -0.56
C CYS A 76 -2.11 8.83 -0.58
N LEU A 77 -2.73 7.69 -0.28
CA LEU A 77 -2.11 6.35 -0.35
C LEU A 77 -1.54 6.09 -1.75
N GLN A 78 -2.27 6.51 -2.80
CA GLN A 78 -1.90 6.23 -4.18
C GLN A 78 -1.64 4.73 -4.37
N SER A 79 -0.58 4.33 -5.07
CA SER A 79 -0.30 2.90 -5.31
C SER A 79 0.02 2.08 -4.06
N THR A 80 0.22 2.68 -2.89
CA THR A 80 0.36 1.94 -1.62
C THR A 80 -0.96 1.31 -1.15
N SER A 81 -2.11 1.71 -1.73
CA SER A 81 -3.41 1.06 -1.50
C SER A 81 -3.53 -0.32 -2.14
N LYS A 82 -2.77 -0.60 -3.21
CA LYS A 82 -2.85 -1.84 -4.00
C LYS A 82 -2.65 -3.13 -3.19
N PRO A 83 -1.58 -3.27 -2.36
CA PRO A 83 -1.43 -4.47 -1.54
C PRO A 83 -2.57 -4.62 -0.52
N LEU A 84 -3.12 -3.52 -0.01
CA LEU A 84 -4.24 -3.55 0.94
C LEU A 84 -5.53 -4.02 0.26
N ASN A 85 -5.81 -3.53 -0.95
CA ASN A 85 -6.97 -3.95 -1.73
C ASN A 85 -6.86 -5.40 -2.20
N TYR A 86 -5.66 -5.85 -2.60
CA TYR A 86 -5.41 -7.24 -2.92
C TYR A 86 -5.66 -8.14 -1.70
N CYS A 87 -5.18 -7.71 -0.53
CA CYS A 87 -5.44 -8.37 0.74
C CYS A 87 -6.94 -8.49 1.04
N LEU A 88 -7.71 -7.40 0.85
CA LEU A 88 -9.17 -7.40 0.99
C LEU A 88 -9.85 -8.37 0.02
N ALA A 89 -9.49 -8.35 -1.26
CA ALA A 89 -10.08 -9.25 -2.26
C ALA A 89 -9.82 -10.73 -1.91
N ARG A 90 -8.60 -11.07 -1.47
CA ARG A 90 -8.28 -12.43 -0.99
C ARG A 90 -9.08 -12.79 0.25
N ASN A 91 -9.31 -11.84 1.16
CA ASN A 91 -10.11 -12.05 2.37
C ASN A 91 -11.60 -12.28 2.04
N LEU A 92 -12.15 -11.53 1.07
CA LEU A 92 -13.51 -11.74 0.57
C LEU A 92 -13.65 -13.12 -0.12
N GLN A 93 -12.67 -13.51 -0.94
CA GLN A 93 -12.62 -14.84 -1.54
C GLN A 93 -12.62 -15.93 -0.47
N ALA A 94 -11.77 -15.81 0.54
CA ALA A 94 -11.67 -16.78 1.65
C ALA A 94 -12.98 -16.90 2.45
N ALA A 95 -13.75 -15.81 2.53
CA ALA A 95 -15.05 -15.76 3.18
C ALA A 95 -16.21 -16.23 2.27
N GLY A 96 -15.93 -16.67 1.03
CA GLY A 96 -16.97 -17.05 0.06
C GLY A 96 -17.78 -15.88 -0.49
N ARG A 97 -17.28 -14.65 -0.33
CA ARG A 97 -17.92 -13.38 -0.76
C ARG A 97 -17.32 -12.79 -2.04
N GLY A 98 -16.34 -13.45 -2.65
CA GLY A 98 -15.66 -12.97 -3.85
C GLY A 98 -15.20 -14.11 -4.75
N ALA A 99 -14.99 -13.78 -6.03
CA ALA A 99 -14.47 -14.72 -7.02
C ALA A 99 -13.00 -15.10 -6.73
N PRO A 100 -12.49 -16.20 -7.31
CA PRO A 100 -11.09 -16.58 -7.17
C PRO A 100 -10.15 -15.50 -7.76
N VAL A 101 -9.42 -14.78 -6.90
CA VAL A 101 -8.62 -13.62 -7.34
C VAL A 101 -7.62 -13.99 -8.45
N HIS A 102 -6.95 -15.14 -8.33
CA HIS A 102 -5.93 -15.57 -9.28
C HIS A 102 -6.46 -16.25 -10.56
N GLU A 103 -7.78 -16.34 -10.74
CA GLU A 103 -8.38 -16.61 -12.06
C GLU A 103 -8.46 -15.34 -12.92
N HIS A 104 -8.30 -14.16 -12.31
CA HIS A 104 -8.45 -12.85 -12.97
C HIS A 104 -7.16 -12.02 -13.00
N VAL A 105 -6.20 -12.32 -12.12
CA VAL A 105 -4.90 -11.62 -12.05
C VAL A 105 -3.78 -12.58 -11.65
N GLY A 106 -2.62 -12.48 -12.31
CA GLY A 106 -1.44 -13.27 -11.98
C GLY A 106 -0.80 -12.87 -10.64
N PHE A 107 0.41 -13.37 -10.39
CA PHE A 107 1.19 -13.09 -9.19
C PHE A 107 2.69 -12.96 -9.48
N GLU A 108 3.07 -12.81 -10.76
CA GLU A 108 4.45 -12.73 -11.21
C GLU A 108 4.81 -11.30 -11.66
N PRO A 109 6.08 -10.89 -11.55
CA PRO A 109 6.56 -9.67 -12.20
C PRO A 109 6.32 -9.72 -13.72
N SER A 110 6.08 -8.57 -14.36
CA SER A 110 5.91 -8.52 -15.82
C SER A 110 7.21 -8.76 -16.59
N GLY A 111 8.37 -8.44 -15.99
CA GLY A 111 9.66 -8.39 -16.69
C GLY A 111 9.73 -7.29 -17.76
N ARG A 112 8.74 -6.39 -17.78
CA ARG A 112 8.62 -5.25 -18.69
C ARG A 112 8.41 -3.98 -17.87
N ALA A 113 8.52 -2.82 -18.52
CA ALA A 113 8.22 -1.55 -17.88
C ALA A 113 6.84 -1.60 -17.20
N PHE A 114 6.75 -1.13 -15.95
CA PHE A 114 5.54 -1.26 -15.14
C PHE A 114 4.32 -0.55 -15.75
N ASN A 115 4.58 0.42 -16.64
CA ASN A 115 3.60 1.19 -17.39
C ASN A 115 3.47 0.71 -18.85
N GLU A 116 3.87 -0.51 -19.20
CA GLU A 116 3.56 -1.09 -20.50
C GLU A 116 2.12 -1.62 -20.52
N PHE A 117 1.42 -1.51 -21.66
CA PHE A 117 0.13 -2.16 -21.87
C PHE A 117 0.35 -3.64 -22.17
N CYS A 118 0.70 -4.41 -21.13
CA CYS A 118 0.97 -5.84 -21.26
C CYS A 118 0.08 -6.69 -20.33
N LEU A 119 -0.47 -7.74 -20.92
CA LEU A 119 -1.15 -8.85 -20.23
C LEU A 119 -0.27 -10.10 -20.40
N ASN A 120 -0.41 -11.05 -19.49
CA ASN A 120 0.28 -12.33 -19.59
C ASN A 120 -0.29 -13.19 -20.73
N ALA A 121 0.30 -14.37 -20.94
CA ALA A 121 -0.11 -15.29 -22.00
C ALA A 121 -1.58 -15.76 -21.90
N GLN A 122 -2.19 -15.63 -20.72
CA GLN A 122 -3.58 -15.96 -20.44
C GLN A 122 -4.53 -14.76 -20.63
N GLY A 123 -4.03 -13.60 -21.05
CA GLY A 123 -4.83 -12.39 -21.19
C GLY A 123 -5.17 -11.72 -19.85
N LEU A 124 -4.44 -12.03 -18.78
CA LEU A 124 -4.64 -11.47 -17.44
C LEU A 124 -3.53 -10.46 -17.09
N PRO A 125 -3.77 -9.51 -16.19
CA PRO A 125 -2.70 -8.70 -15.64
C PRO A 125 -1.64 -9.56 -14.92
N HIS A 126 -0.37 -9.17 -15.02
CA HIS A 126 0.75 -9.94 -14.46
C HIS A 126 0.68 -10.12 -12.94
N ASN A 127 0.30 -9.06 -12.21
CA ASN A 127 0.17 -9.10 -10.76
C ASN A 127 -0.76 -7.98 -10.24
N PRO A 128 -1.20 -8.03 -8.97
CA PRO A 128 -2.09 -7.04 -8.35
C PRO A 128 -1.49 -5.64 -8.14
N LEU A 129 -0.16 -5.48 -8.21
CA LEU A 129 0.52 -4.24 -7.81
C LEU A 129 0.82 -3.28 -8.97
N ILE A 130 0.58 -3.73 -10.21
CA ILE A 130 0.47 -2.86 -11.40
C ILE A 130 -0.95 -2.33 -11.57
N ASN A 131 -1.15 -1.27 -12.37
CA ASN A 131 -2.47 -0.64 -12.53
C ASN A 131 -3.51 -1.61 -13.09
N ALA A 132 -3.14 -2.43 -14.07
CA ALA A 132 -4.03 -3.44 -14.66
C ALA A 132 -4.60 -4.38 -13.59
N GLY A 133 -3.72 -4.96 -12.78
CA GLY A 133 -4.11 -5.87 -11.70
C GLY A 133 -4.88 -5.17 -10.58
N ALA A 134 -4.53 -3.93 -10.25
CA ALA A 134 -5.24 -3.15 -9.24
C ALA A 134 -6.69 -2.82 -9.65
N ILE A 135 -6.93 -2.55 -10.94
CA ILE A 135 -8.28 -2.35 -11.50
C ILE A 135 -9.08 -3.66 -11.45
N ILE A 136 -8.46 -4.79 -11.81
CA ILE A 136 -9.09 -6.11 -11.66
C ILE A 136 -9.42 -6.36 -10.18
N VAL A 137 -8.49 -6.16 -9.27
CA VAL A 137 -8.73 -6.32 -7.82
C VAL A 137 -9.89 -5.44 -7.35
N ALA A 138 -9.97 -4.18 -7.79
CA ALA A 138 -11.10 -3.32 -7.48
C ALA A 138 -12.43 -3.89 -8.00
N SER A 139 -12.43 -4.49 -9.20
CA SER A 139 -13.63 -5.15 -9.75
C SER A 139 -14.12 -6.34 -8.92
N LEU A 140 -13.22 -7.02 -8.20
CA LEU A 140 -13.56 -8.18 -7.37
C LEU A 140 -14.09 -7.82 -5.98
N ILE A 141 -13.99 -6.55 -5.57
CA ILE A 141 -14.48 -6.08 -4.26
C ILE A 141 -15.99 -5.82 -4.36
N GLU A 142 -16.77 -6.78 -3.84
CA GLU A 142 -18.22 -6.70 -3.65
C GLU A 142 -18.97 -6.18 -4.91
N PRO A 143 -18.75 -6.76 -6.10
CA PRO A 143 -19.27 -6.22 -7.37
C PRO A 143 -20.80 -6.16 -7.46
N ALA A 144 -21.50 -6.90 -6.60
CA ALA A 144 -22.96 -6.90 -6.52
C ALA A 144 -23.55 -5.76 -5.65
N LYS A 145 -22.71 -5.05 -4.89
CA LYS A 145 -23.14 -3.93 -4.04
C LYS A 145 -23.09 -2.61 -4.82
N GLU A 146 -23.89 -1.64 -4.37
CA GLU A 146 -23.83 -0.26 -4.84
C GLU A 146 -22.42 0.35 -4.66
N PRO A 147 -21.96 1.24 -5.57
CA PRO A 147 -20.60 1.79 -5.53
C PRO A 147 -20.17 2.36 -4.17
N ALA A 148 -21.06 3.09 -3.48
CA ALA A 148 -20.77 3.64 -2.15
C ALA A 148 -20.50 2.54 -1.11
N ALA A 149 -21.30 1.47 -1.11
CA ALA A 149 -21.13 0.36 -0.18
C ALA A 149 -19.85 -0.46 -0.44
N ARG A 150 -19.37 -0.49 -1.70
CA ARG A 150 -18.07 -1.06 -2.06
C ARG A 150 -16.93 -0.24 -1.46
N PHE A 151 -17.01 1.09 -1.54
CA PHE A 151 -16.03 1.97 -0.92
C PHE A 151 -16.05 1.90 0.61
N ASP A 152 -17.23 1.79 1.24
CA ASP A 152 -17.36 1.59 2.69
C ASP A 152 -16.69 0.28 3.16
N GLU A 153 -16.76 -0.80 2.37
CA GLU A 153 -16.04 -2.05 2.66
C GLU A 153 -14.52 -1.83 2.68
N VAL A 154 -13.98 -1.08 1.71
CA VAL A 154 -12.55 -0.73 1.64
C VAL A 154 -12.13 0.08 2.87
N ILE A 155 -12.85 1.16 3.18
CA ILE A 155 -12.54 2.02 4.33
C ILE A 155 -12.68 1.27 5.65
N GLY A 156 -13.71 0.44 5.79
CA GLY A 156 -13.89 -0.45 6.95
C GLY A 156 -12.69 -1.39 7.14
N PHE A 157 -12.20 -1.98 6.04
CA PHE A 157 -11.01 -2.83 6.08
C PHE A 157 -9.75 -2.06 6.49
N TYR A 158 -9.53 -0.86 5.95
CA TYR A 158 -8.38 -0.04 6.32
C TYR A 158 -8.41 0.40 7.78
N ARG A 159 -9.59 0.71 8.32
CA ARG A 159 -9.78 1.04 9.75
C ARG A 159 -9.38 -0.14 10.64
N ARG A 160 -9.75 -1.37 10.26
CA ARG A 160 -9.37 -2.59 10.99
C ARG A 160 -7.85 -2.82 10.94
N LEU A 161 -7.24 -2.64 9.77
CA LEU A 161 -5.78 -2.75 9.60
C LEU A 161 -4.98 -1.72 10.43
N SER A 162 -5.54 -0.53 10.66
CA SER A 162 -4.86 0.56 11.38
C SER A 162 -5.23 0.67 12.86
N GLY A 163 -6.20 -0.12 13.34
CA GLY A 163 -6.66 -0.13 14.73
C GLY A 163 -7.29 1.18 15.23
N GLY A 164 -7.43 2.21 14.37
CA GLY A 164 -8.07 3.49 14.67
C GLY A 164 -7.34 4.44 15.63
N GLY A 165 -6.25 4.00 16.28
CA GLY A 165 -5.55 4.79 17.31
C GLY A 165 -4.47 5.75 16.79
N ALA A 166 -3.91 5.51 15.61
CA ALA A 166 -2.74 6.24 15.08
C ALA A 166 -3.08 7.47 14.23
N GLY A 167 -4.36 7.76 14.02
CA GLY A 167 -4.82 8.87 13.19
C GLY A 167 -6.07 8.53 12.38
N ASN A 168 -6.52 9.51 11.59
CA ASN A 168 -7.73 9.37 10.78
C ASN A 168 -7.39 8.92 9.35
N ILE A 169 -8.18 7.98 8.84
CA ILE A 169 -8.25 7.68 7.41
C ILE A 169 -9.24 8.66 6.79
N GLY A 170 -8.76 9.47 5.87
CA GLY A 170 -9.55 10.48 5.16
C GLY A 170 -9.70 10.15 3.68
N PHE A 171 -10.18 11.13 2.92
CA PHE A 171 -10.39 11.03 1.48
C PHE A 171 -10.20 12.40 0.83
N ASP A 172 -9.39 12.46 -0.23
CA ASP A 172 -9.19 13.66 -1.03
C ASP A 172 -10.03 13.59 -2.30
N ASN A 173 -11.18 14.27 -2.26
CA ASN A 173 -12.07 14.35 -3.43
C ASN A 173 -11.44 15.12 -4.60
N GLY A 174 -10.53 16.07 -4.32
CA GLY A 174 -9.83 16.83 -5.35
C GLY A 174 -8.90 15.93 -6.16
N VAL A 175 -8.12 15.09 -5.48
CA VAL A 175 -7.28 14.06 -6.12
C VAL A 175 -8.14 13.06 -6.88
N PHE A 176 -9.22 12.54 -6.28
CA PHE A 176 -10.13 11.60 -6.94
C PHE A 176 -10.68 12.12 -8.27
N LEU A 177 -11.23 13.33 -8.27
CA LEU A 177 -11.79 13.93 -9.47
C LEU A 177 -10.72 14.19 -10.53
N SER A 178 -9.51 14.55 -10.11
CA SER A 178 -8.40 14.83 -11.02
C SER A 178 -7.82 13.56 -11.64
N GLU A 179 -7.62 12.50 -10.84
CA GLU A 179 -7.23 11.17 -11.32
C GLU A 179 -8.24 10.67 -12.35
N LYS A 180 -9.55 10.80 -12.05
CA LYS A 180 -10.62 10.41 -12.96
C LYS A 180 -10.63 11.23 -14.26
N HIS A 181 -10.34 12.53 -14.20
CA HIS A 181 -10.31 13.40 -15.37
C HIS A 181 -9.11 13.11 -16.30
N HIS A 182 -7.97 12.68 -15.74
CA HIS A 182 -6.74 12.39 -16.50
C HIS A 182 -6.52 10.88 -16.67
N ALA A 183 -7.59 10.09 -16.65
CA ALA A 183 -7.57 8.63 -16.56
C ALA A 183 -7.44 7.87 -17.89
N ASP A 184 -7.21 8.54 -19.03
CA ASP A 184 -7.26 7.93 -20.38
C ASP A 184 -6.55 6.58 -20.47
N ARG A 185 -5.36 6.48 -19.87
CA ARG A 185 -4.57 5.26 -19.81
C ARG A 185 -5.29 4.13 -19.07
N ASN A 186 -5.82 4.41 -17.88
CA ASN A 186 -6.51 3.42 -17.05
C ASN A 186 -7.84 3.01 -17.68
N VAL A 187 -8.54 3.94 -18.33
CA VAL A 187 -9.76 3.65 -19.12
C VAL A 187 -9.42 2.71 -20.27
N ALA A 188 -8.41 3.03 -21.09
CA ALA A 188 -7.97 2.18 -22.19
C ALA A 188 -7.58 0.78 -21.71
N LEU A 189 -6.88 0.68 -20.56
CA LEU A 189 -6.48 -0.58 -19.97
C LEU A 189 -7.68 -1.42 -19.52
N ALA A 190 -8.70 -0.79 -18.93
CA ALA A 190 -9.93 -1.47 -18.53
C ALA A 190 -10.68 -2.05 -19.74
N TYR A 191 -10.80 -1.31 -20.84
CA TYR A 191 -11.39 -1.85 -22.07
C TYR A 191 -10.54 -2.95 -22.71
N HIS A 192 -9.21 -2.82 -22.66
CA HIS A 192 -8.30 -3.85 -23.15
C HIS A 192 -8.45 -5.16 -22.36
N MET A 193 -8.50 -5.09 -21.03
CA MET A 193 -8.74 -6.24 -20.15
C MET A 193 -10.13 -6.85 -20.36
N ARG A 194 -11.16 -6.02 -20.58
CA ARG A 194 -12.52 -6.47 -20.91
C ARG A 194 -12.57 -7.26 -22.21
N GLN A 195 -11.87 -6.80 -23.25
CA GLN A 195 -11.77 -7.50 -24.53
C GLN A 195 -11.12 -8.88 -24.39
N HIS A 196 -10.17 -9.04 -23.46
CA HIS A 196 -9.46 -10.30 -23.21
C HIS A 196 -10.14 -11.20 -22.16
N GLY A 197 -11.28 -10.80 -21.60
CA GLY A 197 -12.04 -11.60 -20.63
C GLY A 197 -11.38 -11.70 -19.25
N ALA A 198 -10.57 -10.72 -18.85
CA ALA A 198 -9.87 -10.75 -17.56
C ALA A 198 -10.79 -10.51 -16.35
N PHE A 199 -11.92 -9.83 -16.54
CA PHE A 199 -12.90 -9.57 -15.48
C PHE A 199 -13.71 -10.82 -15.13
N ASP A 200 -14.30 -10.85 -13.93
CA ASP A 200 -15.34 -11.82 -13.60
C ASP A 200 -16.61 -11.48 -14.41
N GLY A 201 -16.97 -12.37 -15.33
CA GLY A 201 -18.00 -12.13 -16.34
C GLY A 201 -17.61 -11.08 -17.38
N TYR A 202 -18.62 -10.44 -17.99
CA TYR A 202 -18.43 -9.43 -19.03
C TYR A 202 -19.12 -8.12 -18.62
N PRO A 203 -18.43 -7.22 -17.88
CA PRO A 203 -19.05 -6.03 -17.34
C PRO A 203 -19.59 -5.12 -18.44
N THR A 204 -20.71 -4.46 -18.19
CA THR A 204 -21.22 -3.37 -19.04
C THR A 204 -20.28 -2.15 -18.94
N PRO A 205 -20.35 -1.18 -19.88
CA PRO A 205 -19.59 0.07 -19.76
C PRO A 205 -19.81 0.81 -18.43
N SER A 206 -21.04 0.77 -17.88
CA SER A 206 -21.34 1.35 -16.57
C SER A 206 -20.61 0.63 -15.44
N GLN A 207 -20.68 -0.70 -15.40
CA GLN A 207 -19.97 -1.49 -14.39
C GLN A 207 -18.45 -1.33 -14.48
N LEU A 208 -17.91 -1.22 -15.70
CA LEU A 208 -16.50 -0.94 -15.91
C LEU A 208 -16.10 0.42 -15.32
N GLN A 209 -16.97 1.44 -15.49
CA GLN A 209 -16.78 2.74 -14.84
C GLN A 209 -16.84 2.63 -13.31
N ASP A 210 -17.76 1.82 -12.75
CA ASP A 210 -17.84 1.60 -11.30
C ASP A 210 -16.59 0.90 -10.74
N HIS A 211 -15.93 0.04 -11.54
CA HIS A 211 -14.65 -0.57 -11.15
C HIS A 211 -13.50 0.44 -11.17
N LEU A 212 -13.44 1.28 -12.21
CA LEU A 212 -12.47 2.36 -12.32
C LEU A 212 -12.65 3.41 -11.22
N ASP A 213 -13.89 3.80 -10.93
CA ASP A 213 -14.21 4.77 -9.89
C ASP A 213 -13.76 4.26 -8.51
N LEU A 214 -14.01 2.99 -8.18
CA LEU A 214 -13.50 2.40 -6.93
C LEU A 214 -11.97 2.40 -6.90
N TYR A 215 -11.31 2.05 -8.02
CA TYR A 215 -9.85 2.12 -8.12
C TYR A 215 -9.32 3.53 -7.82
N PHE A 216 -9.86 4.58 -8.47
CA PHE A 216 -9.46 5.97 -8.22
C PHE A 216 -9.78 6.43 -6.79
N GLN A 217 -10.92 6.01 -6.25
CA GLN A 217 -11.28 6.29 -4.86
C GLN A 217 -10.23 5.73 -3.90
N THR A 218 -9.79 4.47 -4.08
CA THR A 218 -8.78 3.87 -3.20
C THR A 218 -7.40 4.55 -3.30
N CYS A 219 -7.03 5.07 -4.48
CA CYS A 219 -5.80 5.86 -4.65
C CYS A 219 -5.87 7.22 -3.93
N SER A 220 -7.08 7.74 -3.74
CA SER A 220 -7.36 9.07 -3.17
C SER A 220 -7.69 9.03 -1.67
N VAL A 221 -7.62 7.85 -1.05
CA VAL A 221 -7.72 7.71 0.41
C VAL A 221 -6.48 8.33 1.06
N THR A 222 -6.67 9.16 2.08
CA THR A 222 -5.58 9.85 2.75
C THR A 222 -5.22 9.21 4.09
N ILE A 223 -3.92 9.12 4.37
CA ILE A 223 -3.38 8.68 5.65
C ILE A 223 -2.22 9.60 6.06
N ASN A 224 -1.69 9.39 7.25
CA ASN A 224 -0.35 9.83 7.62
C ASN A 224 0.59 8.61 7.80
N SER A 225 1.89 8.84 8.01
CA SER A 225 2.87 7.76 8.13
C SER A 225 2.62 6.88 9.36
N GLU A 226 2.15 7.43 10.48
CA GLU A 226 1.83 6.64 11.68
C GLU A 226 0.71 5.61 11.40
N VAL A 227 -0.36 6.02 10.72
CA VAL A 227 -1.44 5.11 10.28
C VAL A 227 -0.91 4.04 9.33
N GLY A 228 -0.12 4.43 8.33
CA GLY A 228 0.47 3.50 7.37
C GLY A 228 1.41 2.48 8.01
N ALA A 229 2.18 2.90 9.02
CA ALA A 229 3.07 2.01 9.77
C ALA A 229 2.29 0.93 10.54
N VAL A 230 1.15 1.28 11.14
CA VAL A 230 0.28 0.28 11.79
C VAL A 230 -0.32 -0.69 10.77
N MET A 231 -0.77 -0.21 9.60
CA MET A 231 -1.27 -1.09 8.53
C MET A 231 -0.19 -2.09 8.08
N ALA A 232 1.04 -1.62 7.89
CA ALA A 232 2.19 -2.46 7.55
C ALA A 232 2.53 -3.44 8.69
N ALA A 233 2.47 -2.99 9.94
CA ALA A 233 2.71 -3.83 11.12
C ALA A 233 1.64 -4.92 11.29
N THR A 234 0.40 -4.67 10.88
CA THR A 234 -0.64 -5.72 10.80
C THR A 234 -0.23 -6.84 9.84
N LEU A 235 0.37 -6.51 8.69
CA LEU A 235 0.94 -7.51 7.78
C LEU A 235 2.18 -8.19 8.38
N ALA A 236 3.04 -7.43 9.07
CA ALA A 236 4.20 -8.00 9.77
C ALA A 236 3.81 -9.00 10.87
N ASN A 237 2.66 -8.75 11.52
CA ASN A 237 2.11 -9.52 12.63
C ASN A 237 1.09 -10.58 12.18
N HIS A 238 1.34 -11.21 11.03
CA HIS A 238 0.53 -12.30 10.49
C HIS A 238 -0.97 -11.99 10.34
N GLY A 239 -1.32 -10.72 10.13
CA GLY A 239 -2.68 -10.25 9.87
C GLY A 239 -3.44 -9.82 11.12
N THR A 240 -2.81 -9.83 12.30
CA THR A 240 -3.39 -9.30 13.54
C THR A 240 -2.93 -7.87 13.77
N CYS A 241 -3.87 -6.92 13.89
CA CYS A 241 -3.51 -5.52 14.12
C CYS A 241 -2.86 -5.36 15.50
N PRO A 242 -1.60 -4.87 15.57
CA PRO A 242 -0.85 -4.89 16.83
C PRO A 242 -1.35 -3.88 17.86
N THR A 243 -2.11 -2.85 17.45
CA THR A 243 -2.66 -1.83 18.34
C THR A 243 -4.07 -2.15 18.85
N SER A 244 -4.85 -2.93 18.10
CA SER A 244 -6.21 -3.33 18.50
C SER A 244 -6.31 -4.79 18.97
N GLY A 245 -5.35 -5.64 18.61
CA GLY A 245 -5.41 -7.10 18.83
C GLY A 245 -6.38 -7.85 17.91
N GLU A 246 -7.02 -7.15 16.96
CA GLU A 246 -7.98 -7.76 16.06
C GLU A 246 -7.28 -8.64 15.00
N ALA A 247 -7.74 -9.88 14.82
CA ALA A 247 -7.33 -10.72 13.70
C ALA A 247 -8.05 -10.26 12.41
N VAL A 248 -7.38 -9.41 11.63
CA VAL A 248 -7.98 -8.77 10.45
C VAL A 248 -7.94 -9.67 9.23
N VAL A 249 -6.81 -10.36 9.04
CA VAL A 249 -6.47 -11.16 7.86
C VAL A 249 -5.85 -12.49 8.31
N SER A 250 -6.09 -13.56 7.57
CA SER A 250 -5.44 -14.85 7.85
C SER A 250 -3.95 -14.84 7.48
N PRO A 251 -3.10 -15.60 8.19
CA PRO A 251 -1.66 -15.64 7.92
C PRO A 251 -1.29 -16.09 6.49
N TYR A 252 -2.09 -16.96 5.86
CA TYR A 252 -1.79 -17.43 4.50
C TYR A 252 -2.04 -16.34 3.46
N ILE A 253 -3.05 -15.48 3.64
CA ILE A 253 -3.28 -14.32 2.76
C ILE A 253 -2.14 -13.32 2.95
N VAL A 254 -1.70 -13.09 4.18
CA VAL A 254 -0.55 -12.22 4.47
C VAL A 254 0.70 -12.72 3.74
N LYS A 255 0.97 -14.03 3.74
CA LYS A 255 2.07 -14.61 2.96
C LYS A 255 1.96 -14.26 1.48
N ASP A 256 0.77 -14.39 0.88
CA ASP A 256 0.55 -14.05 -0.54
C ASP A 256 0.84 -12.55 -0.79
N VAL A 257 0.32 -11.67 0.07
CA VAL A 257 0.51 -10.21 -0.04
C VAL A 257 1.99 -9.85 0.05
N LEU A 258 2.71 -10.38 1.05
CA LEU A 258 4.13 -10.10 1.24
C LEU A 258 4.99 -10.64 0.10
N SER A 259 4.63 -11.81 -0.46
CA SER A 259 5.34 -12.39 -1.61
C SER A 259 5.24 -11.50 -2.84
N ILE A 260 4.04 -10.97 -3.12
CA ILE A 260 3.83 -10.08 -4.26
C ILE A 260 4.46 -8.71 -4.01
N MET A 261 4.38 -8.16 -2.79
CA MET A 261 5.08 -6.92 -2.42
C MET A 261 6.60 -7.04 -2.63
N HIS A 262 7.19 -8.17 -2.27
CA HIS A 262 8.61 -8.42 -2.47
C HIS A 262 9.00 -8.43 -3.96
N GLY A 263 8.22 -9.08 -4.82
CA GLY A 263 8.57 -9.19 -6.26
C GLY A 263 8.10 -8.02 -7.14
N CYS A 264 7.06 -7.28 -6.74
CA CYS A 264 6.33 -6.35 -7.61
C CYS A 264 6.08 -4.96 -6.98
N GLY A 265 6.72 -4.67 -5.85
CA GLY A 265 6.38 -3.56 -4.97
C GLY A 265 6.85 -2.16 -5.40
N MET A 266 7.99 -2.08 -6.09
CA MET A 266 8.78 -0.85 -6.26
C MET A 266 8.94 -0.46 -7.73
N TYR A 267 7.87 -0.64 -8.52
CA TYR A 267 7.86 -0.38 -9.97
C TYR A 267 8.99 -1.17 -10.67
N ASP A 268 9.68 -0.57 -11.63
CA ASP A 268 10.80 -1.21 -12.34
C ASP A 268 12.01 -1.46 -11.42
N PHE A 269 12.05 -0.82 -10.25
CA PHE A 269 13.08 -1.03 -9.22
C PHE A 269 12.82 -2.27 -8.34
N SER A 270 11.71 -3.00 -8.52
CA SER A 270 11.34 -4.14 -7.65
C SER A 270 12.43 -5.23 -7.59
N GLY A 271 13.04 -5.56 -8.73
CA GLY A 271 14.09 -6.59 -8.78
C GLY A 271 15.36 -6.17 -8.04
N GLN A 272 15.78 -4.91 -8.20
CA GLN A 272 16.95 -4.37 -7.51
C GLN A 272 16.68 -4.23 -6.01
N PHE A 273 15.54 -3.68 -5.62
CA PHE A 273 15.13 -3.55 -4.22
C PHE A 273 15.08 -4.91 -3.51
N GLY A 274 14.52 -5.93 -4.17
CA GLY A 274 14.51 -7.30 -3.64
C GLY A 274 15.91 -7.89 -3.44
N PHE A 275 16.90 -7.48 -4.25
CA PHE A 275 18.28 -7.94 -4.12
C PHE A 275 19.07 -7.16 -3.06
N THR A 276 18.92 -5.83 -2.99
CA THR A 276 19.73 -4.97 -2.12
C THR A 276 19.14 -4.80 -0.72
N VAL A 277 17.83 -4.66 -0.61
CA VAL A 277 17.11 -4.45 0.67
C VAL A 277 16.46 -5.74 1.16
N GLY A 278 15.86 -6.52 0.26
CA GLY A 278 15.33 -7.85 0.59
C GLY A 278 14.02 -7.86 1.40
N LEU A 279 13.32 -6.74 1.50
CA LEU A 279 12.09 -6.60 2.28
C LEU A 279 10.85 -6.41 1.38
N PRO A 280 9.66 -6.89 1.78
CA PRO A 280 8.41 -6.56 1.11
C PRO A 280 8.09 -5.07 1.24
N ALA A 281 7.92 -4.38 0.11
CA ALA A 281 7.60 -2.97 0.08
C ALA A 281 6.54 -2.62 -0.96
N LYS A 282 5.94 -1.44 -0.86
CA LYS A 282 5.15 -0.83 -1.94
C LYS A 282 5.37 0.68 -1.94
N SER A 283 5.79 1.21 -3.09
CA SER A 283 5.86 2.66 -3.32
C SER A 283 4.54 3.22 -3.91
N GLY A 284 4.30 4.50 -3.71
CA GLY A 284 3.24 5.27 -4.35
C GLY A 284 3.76 6.61 -4.86
N VAL A 285 3.18 7.07 -5.98
CA VAL A 285 3.50 8.35 -6.64
C VAL A 285 3.25 9.59 -5.78
N SER A 286 2.60 9.44 -4.61
CA SER A 286 2.56 10.51 -3.61
C SER A 286 3.90 10.73 -2.92
N GLY A 287 4.86 9.81 -3.05
CA GLY A 287 6.09 9.78 -2.26
C GLY A 287 6.03 8.86 -1.05
N ALA A 288 4.94 8.09 -0.90
CA ALA A 288 4.78 7.12 0.15
C ALA A 288 5.55 5.81 -0.16
N VAL A 289 6.20 5.24 0.85
CA VAL A 289 6.78 3.89 0.82
C VAL A 289 6.29 3.13 2.04
N MET A 290 5.55 2.05 1.81
CA MET A 290 5.11 1.11 2.84
C MET A 290 6.06 -0.08 2.84
N LEU A 291 6.70 -0.37 3.97
CA LEU A 291 7.70 -1.44 4.10
C LEU A 291 7.33 -2.36 5.26
N VAL A 292 7.45 -3.66 5.05
CA VAL A 292 7.11 -4.67 6.07
C VAL A 292 8.35 -5.45 6.46
N VAL A 293 8.60 -5.59 7.76
CA VAL A 293 9.63 -6.47 8.32
C VAL A 293 8.92 -7.62 9.05
N PRO A 294 8.72 -8.79 8.40
CA PRO A 294 7.91 -9.87 8.96
C PRO A 294 8.37 -10.30 10.36
N GLY A 295 7.43 -10.39 11.30
CA GLY A 295 7.71 -10.73 12.70
C GLY A 295 8.31 -9.61 13.56
N VAL A 296 8.63 -8.44 12.98
CA VAL A 296 9.26 -7.31 13.68
C VAL A 296 8.35 -6.08 13.71
N GLY A 297 7.87 -5.63 12.55
CA GLY A 297 7.04 -4.43 12.45
C GLY A 297 6.86 -3.92 11.03
N GLY A 298 6.25 -2.75 10.89
CA GLY A 298 6.03 -2.09 9.61
C GLY A 298 6.45 -0.63 9.65
N PHE A 299 7.03 -0.16 8.55
CA PHE A 299 7.33 1.25 8.33
C PHE A 299 6.34 1.85 7.32
N CYS A 300 6.09 3.14 7.48
CA CYS A 300 5.58 3.97 6.40
C CYS A 300 6.39 5.26 6.36
N ILE A 301 6.95 5.54 5.18
CA ILE A 301 7.79 6.69 4.90
C ILE A 301 7.04 7.56 3.91
N TYR A 302 7.15 8.87 4.06
CA TYR A 302 6.60 9.83 3.13
C TYR A 302 7.63 10.89 2.78
N SER A 303 8.00 10.97 1.50
CA SER A 303 8.69 12.12 0.95
C SER A 303 8.33 12.32 -0.53
N PRO A 304 7.73 13.47 -0.91
CA PRO A 304 7.10 13.64 -2.23
C PRO A 304 8.01 13.56 -3.45
N ARG A 305 9.32 13.81 -3.30
CA ARG A 305 10.25 13.79 -4.43
C ARG A 305 10.52 12.36 -4.88
N LEU A 306 10.29 12.10 -6.16
CA LEU A 306 10.45 10.80 -6.79
C LEU A 306 11.70 10.75 -7.68
N ASP A 307 12.30 9.57 -7.77
CA ASP A 307 13.32 9.23 -8.75
C ASP A 307 12.71 8.99 -10.15
N GLU A 308 13.55 8.60 -11.12
CA GLU A 308 13.13 8.29 -12.49
C GLU A 308 12.21 7.05 -12.60
N HIS A 309 12.17 6.20 -11.57
CA HIS A 309 11.31 5.02 -11.49
C HIS A 309 9.99 5.29 -10.77
N GLY A 310 9.78 6.51 -10.27
CA GLY A 310 8.58 6.90 -9.53
C GLY A 310 8.57 6.52 -8.05
N ASN A 311 9.73 6.15 -7.48
CA ASN A 311 9.89 5.85 -6.07
C ASN A 311 10.39 7.07 -5.30
N SER A 312 10.01 7.22 -4.03
CA SER A 312 10.49 8.31 -3.17
C SER A 312 12.01 8.26 -3.01
N VAL A 313 12.73 9.34 -3.34
CA VAL A 313 14.20 9.40 -3.24
C VAL A 313 14.67 9.18 -1.81
N ARG A 314 14.17 10.00 -0.86
CA ARG A 314 14.49 9.84 0.56
C ARG A 314 13.93 8.55 1.14
N GLY A 315 12.77 8.11 0.65
CA GLY A 315 12.19 6.82 1.05
C GLY A 315 13.08 5.64 0.70
N LEU A 316 13.66 5.61 -0.50
CA LEU A 316 14.60 4.58 -0.92
C LEU A 316 15.94 4.69 -0.19
N ALA A 317 16.50 5.90 -0.04
CA ALA A 317 17.77 6.09 0.66
C ALA A 317 17.68 5.67 2.15
N PHE A 318 16.51 5.81 2.76
CA PHE A 318 16.25 5.35 4.13
C PHE A 318 16.17 3.82 4.25
N CYS A 319 15.72 3.10 3.21
CA CYS A 319 15.50 1.65 3.22
C CYS A 319 16.80 0.86 3.01
#